data_AF-A0A925BTY9-F1
#
_entry.id   AF-A0A925BTY9-F1
#
_cell.length_a   1.000
_cell.length_b   1.000
_cell.length_c   1.000
_cell.angle_alpha   90.00
_cell.angle_beta   90.00
_cell.angle_gamma   90.00
#
_symmetry.space_group_name_H-M   'P 1'
#
loop_
_entity.id
_entity.type
_entity.pdbx_description
1 polymer ?
#
loop_
_entity_poly.entity_id
_entity_poly.type
_entity_poly.pdbx_seq_one_letter_code
_entity_poly.pdbx_strand_id
1 'polypeptide(L)'
;MTQKEAAISAIAQNLNLYTLQGVAVSPTGFVVPTLDGTLLHVSLQGAIVTLVDLRKADRGIPFGIATHKTDWIVTTSDYFPNHYLVRVKPDGTVTTIANLSKLSGDAGAPFGVTVSGDDYVVTLSTDVVEATGLLLRVSAAGVITKIADLTDGNPFGVATMGDDFAVAQSKGQLLRVTPAGKTSVLIDLQKAGFGVPFGVAVQNENAFVTTNLGFVIKVNRSGKGVAIANLLKSRFGIPSGIAVTENGLVVTTSSGYLLRIKE
;
A
#
# COMPACT_ATOMS: atom_id res chain seq x y z
N MET A 1 32.31 -1.43 8.22
CA MET A 1 31.75 -0.23 7.55
C MET A 1 30.44 0.08 8.23
N THR A 2 30.38 1.18 8.97
CA THR A 2 29.14 1.66 9.59
C THR A 2 28.19 2.12 8.48
N GLN A 3 27.05 1.44 8.35
CA GLN A 3 25.99 1.86 7.44
C GLN A 3 25.51 3.25 7.90
N LYS A 4 25.61 4.26 7.02
CA LYS A 4 25.14 5.61 7.34
C LYS A 4 23.62 5.53 7.51
N GLU A 5 23.11 5.98 8.66
CA GLU A 5 21.65 6.03 8.88
C GLU A 5 21.01 6.94 7.81
N ALA A 6 19.92 6.48 7.21
CA ALA A 6 19.20 7.24 6.18
C ALA A 6 18.69 8.58 6.74
N ALA A 7 18.69 9.62 5.92
CA ALA A 7 18.18 10.92 6.34
C ALA A 7 16.65 10.93 6.28
N ILE A 8 16.00 11.13 7.43
CA ILE A 8 14.54 11.15 7.58
C ILE A 8 14.09 12.59 7.84
N SER A 9 13.07 13.06 7.12
CA SER A 9 12.48 14.39 7.31
C SER A 9 10.97 14.35 7.13
N ALA A 10 10.24 15.14 7.93
CA ALA A 10 8.79 15.27 7.77
C ALA A 10 8.48 16.19 6.58
N ILE A 11 7.59 15.72 5.70
CA ILE A 11 6.95 16.54 4.67
C ILE A 11 5.68 17.15 5.26
N ALA A 12 4.88 16.34 5.96
CA ALA A 12 3.65 16.77 6.62
C ALA A 12 3.43 15.96 7.91
N GLN A 13 2.60 16.49 8.80
CA GLN A 13 2.25 15.90 10.09
C GLN A 13 0.78 16.16 10.42
N ASN A 14 0.28 15.53 11.49
CA ASN A 14 -1.12 15.59 11.93
C ASN A 14 -2.12 15.04 10.88
N LEU A 15 -1.67 14.09 10.06
CA LEU A 15 -2.53 13.36 9.14
C LEU A 15 -3.33 12.31 9.93
N ASN A 16 -4.63 12.21 9.67
CA ASN A 16 -5.50 11.23 10.34
C ASN A 16 -5.31 9.84 9.73
N LEU A 17 -4.21 9.19 10.10
CA LEU A 17 -3.75 7.94 9.49
C LEU A 17 -3.94 6.73 10.40
N TYR A 18 -4.21 5.58 9.78
CA TYR A 18 -4.16 4.27 10.42
C TYR A 18 -3.26 3.31 9.62
N THR A 19 -3.00 2.14 10.20
CA THR A 19 -2.22 1.09 9.54
C THR A 19 -2.87 0.68 8.21
N LEU A 20 -2.03 0.36 7.21
CA LEU A 20 -2.38 -0.03 5.84
C LEU A 20 -2.85 1.11 4.92
N GLN A 21 -2.90 2.35 5.38
CA GLN A 21 -3.11 3.49 4.48
C GLN A 21 -1.85 3.80 3.68
N GLY A 22 -2.01 3.75 2.35
CA GLY A 22 -0.94 3.90 1.38
C GLY A 22 -0.46 5.34 1.20
N VAL A 23 0.32 5.56 0.15
CA VAL A 23 0.66 6.89 -0.37
C VAL A 23 0.97 6.75 -1.85
N ALA A 24 0.53 7.72 -2.64
CA ALA A 24 0.81 7.79 -4.06
C ALA A 24 1.60 9.04 -4.40
N VAL A 25 2.48 8.95 -5.41
CA VAL A 25 3.28 10.07 -5.89
C VAL A 25 2.54 10.75 -7.04
N SER A 26 2.52 12.07 -7.05
CA SER A 26 2.00 12.89 -8.13
C SER A 26 3.05 13.92 -8.57
N PRO A 27 2.92 14.53 -9.76
CA PRO A 27 3.86 15.56 -10.20
C PRO A 27 3.97 16.77 -9.25
N THR A 28 2.90 17.08 -8.52
CA THR A 28 2.81 18.25 -7.62
C THR A 28 2.99 17.90 -6.15
N GLY A 29 3.24 16.64 -5.81
CA GLY A 29 3.33 16.20 -4.41
C GLY A 29 2.88 14.76 -4.22
N PHE A 30 2.04 14.52 -3.22
CA PHE A 30 1.63 13.20 -2.78
C PHE A 30 0.13 13.16 -2.57
N VAL A 31 -0.47 11.98 -2.78
CA VAL A 31 -1.86 11.74 -2.40
C VAL A 31 -1.90 10.71 -1.29
N VAL A 32 -2.56 11.07 -0.19
CA VAL A 32 -2.58 10.31 1.05
C VAL A 32 -4.04 10.01 1.44
N PRO A 33 -4.43 8.72 1.50
CA PRO A 33 -5.71 8.32 2.06
C PRO A 33 -5.71 8.43 3.58
N THR A 34 -6.83 8.85 4.17
CA THR A 34 -7.00 9.04 5.62
C THR A 34 -8.20 8.31 6.18
N LEU A 35 -8.17 8.03 7.49
CA LEU A 35 -9.15 7.19 8.20
C LEU A 35 -10.55 7.80 8.18
N ASP A 36 -10.65 9.12 8.10
CA ASP A 36 -11.89 9.87 7.92
C ASP A 36 -12.38 9.90 6.46
N GLY A 37 -11.93 8.98 5.62
CA GLY A 37 -12.49 8.82 4.28
C GLY A 37 -12.00 9.82 3.25
N THR A 38 -11.02 10.66 3.56
CA THR A 38 -10.53 11.66 2.60
C THR A 38 -9.31 11.16 1.85
N LEU A 39 -9.14 11.67 0.63
CA LEU A 39 -7.84 11.73 -0.01
C LEU A 39 -7.31 13.15 0.16
N LEU A 40 -6.12 13.27 0.71
CA LEU A 40 -5.41 14.53 0.85
C LEU A 40 -4.40 14.66 -0.28
N HIS A 41 -4.32 15.82 -0.90
CA HIS A 41 -3.15 16.21 -1.68
C HIS A 41 -2.18 16.95 -0.75
N VAL A 42 -0.95 16.48 -0.68
CA VAL A 42 0.14 17.09 0.08
C VAL A 42 1.18 17.57 -0.92
N SER A 43 1.36 18.88 -1.05
CA SER A 43 2.37 19.44 -1.94
C SER A 43 3.80 19.01 -1.56
N LEU A 44 4.75 19.21 -2.47
CA LEU A 44 6.17 18.94 -2.20
C LEU A 44 6.74 19.73 -1.01
N GLN A 45 6.12 20.86 -0.66
CA GLN A 45 6.47 21.74 0.46
C GLN A 45 5.67 21.43 1.73
N GLY A 46 4.75 20.45 1.70
CA GLY A 46 4.00 20.02 2.88
C GLY A 46 2.65 20.71 3.09
N ALA A 47 2.23 21.61 2.21
CA ALA A 47 0.86 22.15 2.26
C ALA A 47 -0.16 21.04 1.99
N ILE A 48 -1.18 20.94 2.84
CA ILE A 48 -2.20 19.88 2.81
C ILE A 48 -3.51 20.49 2.32
N VAL A 49 -4.14 19.88 1.33
CA VAL A 49 -5.50 20.20 0.88
C VAL A 49 -6.30 18.92 0.73
N THR A 50 -7.59 18.98 1.04
CA THR A 50 -8.50 17.86 0.73
C THR A 50 -8.73 17.82 -0.78
N LEU A 51 -8.38 16.69 -1.40
CA LEU A 51 -8.68 16.43 -2.81
C LEU A 51 -10.12 15.98 -2.97
N VAL A 52 -10.55 15.01 -2.17
CA VAL A 52 -11.92 14.48 -2.17
C VAL A 52 -12.26 13.82 -0.84
N ASP A 53 -13.54 13.83 -0.47
CA ASP A 53 -14.11 13.08 0.63
C ASP A 53 -14.91 11.89 0.07
N LEU A 54 -14.35 10.68 0.18
CA LEU A 54 -14.93 9.46 -0.36
C LEU A 54 -16.14 8.97 0.44
N ARG A 55 -16.28 9.36 1.71
CA ARG A 55 -17.50 9.04 2.47
C ARG A 55 -18.68 9.86 1.96
N LYS A 56 -18.47 11.14 1.65
CA LYS A 56 -19.49 11.98 1.01
C LYS A 56 -19.84 11.54 -0.41
N ALA A 57 -18.96 10.77 -1.05
CA ALA A 57 -19.20 10.15 -2.35
C ALA A 57 -19.77 8.71 -2.24
N ASP A 58 -20.18 8.26 -1.05
CA ASP A 58 -20.65 6.90 -0.78
C ASP A 58 -19.65 5.82 -1.23
N ARG A 59 -18.36 6.02 -0.96
CA ARG A 59 -17.27 5.08 -1.28
C ARG A 59 -16.50 4.60 -0.05
N GLY A 60 -16.83 5.06 1.14
CA GLY A 60 -16.23 4.56 2.39
C GLY A 60 -14.84 5.12 2.67
N ILE A 61 -14.05 4.33 3.39
CA ILE A 61 -12.70 4.66 3.86
C ILE A 61 -11.67 4.11 2.87
N PRO A 62 -10.72 4.94 2.39
CA PRO A 62 -9.65 4.48 1.51
C PRO A 62 -8.49 3.83 2.27
N PHE A 63 -7.86 2.84 1.63
CA PHE A 63 -6.70 2.11 2.14
C PHE A 63 -5.50 2.23 1.19
N GLY A 64 -5.40 1.31 0.22
CA GLY A 64 -4.35 1.29 -0.78
C GLY A 64 -4.60 2.31 -1.87
N ILE A 65 -3.50 2.85 -2.39
CA ILE A 65 -3.54 3.83 -3.47
C ILE A 65 -2.36 3.60 -4.42
N ALA A 66 -2.60 3.73 -5.71
CA ALA A 66 -1.58 3.69 -6.75
C ALA A 66 -1.82 4.79 -7.79
N THR A 67 -0.73 5.39 -8.28
CA THR A 67 -0.80 6.35 -9.39
C THR A 67 -0.94 5.61 -10.70
N HIS A 68 -1.96 5.94 -11.49
CA HIS A 68 -2.11 5.49 -12.87
C HIS A 68 -2.20 6.71 -13.79
N LYS A 69 -1.11 7.01 -14.50
CA LYS A 69 -0.97 8.24 -15.29
C LYS A 69 -1.14 9.46 -14.38
N THR A 70 -2.17 10.27 -14.58
CA THR A 70 -2.51 11.42 -13.72
C THR A 70 -3.53 11.11 -12.63
N ASP A 71 -4.13 9.94 -12.68
CA ASP A 71 -5.24 9.55 -11.81
C ASP A 71 -4.73 8.67 -10.66
N TRP A 72 -5.58 8.46 -9.66
CA TRP A 72 -5.31 7.57 -8.55
C TRP A 72 -6.31 6.43 -8.52
N ILE A 73 -5.79 5.22 -8.36
CA ILE A 73 -6.58 4.01 -8.19
C ILE A 73 -6.55 3.67 -6.71
N VAL A 74 -7.73 3.53 -6.11
CA VAL A 74 -7.89 3.48 -4.66
C VAL A 74 -8.78 2.31 -4.29
N THR A 75 -8.34 1.52 -3.31
CA THR A 75 -9.19 0.52 -2.66
C THR A 75 -9.93 1.16 -1.50
N THR A 76 -11.21 0.84 -1.36
CA THR A 76 -12.04 1.40 -0.31
C THR A 76 -12.93 0.34 0.34
N SER A 77 -13.29 0.57 1.60
CA SER A 77 -14.23 -0.23 2.37
C SER A 77 -15.11 0.68 3.23
N ASP A 78 -16.40 0.36 3.35
CA ASP A 78 -17.32 1.04 4.28
C ASP A 78 -17.83 0.10 5.39
N TYR A 79 -18.74 0.63 6.24
CA TYR A 79 -19.37 -0.09 7.36
C TYR A 79 -20.50 -1.05 6.93
N PHE A 80 -21.10 -0.84 5.77
CA PHE A 80 -22.15 -1.67 5.18
C PHE A 80 -21.55 -2.53 4.06
N PRO A 81 -20.71 -3.52 4.42
CA PRO A 81 -19.59 -4.08 3.65
C PRO A 81 -19.52 -3.74 2.15
N ASN A 82 -19.40 -2.44 1.84
CA ASN A 82 -19.26 -1.95 0.49
C ASN A 82 -17.77 -1.77 0.21
N HIS A 83 -17.28 -2.57 -0.72
CA HIS A 83 -15.87 -2.69 -1.03
C HIS A 83 -15.66 -2.35 -2.49
N TYR A 84 -14.83 -1.36 -2.77
CA TYR A 84 -14.67 -0.88 -4.13
C TYR A 84 -13.21 -0.75 -4.53
N LEU A 85 -13.01 -0.88 -5.84
CA LEU A 85 -11.90 -0.25 -6.52
C LEU A 85 -12.43 1.00 -7.21
N VAL A 86 -11.90 2.16 -6.86
CA VAL A 86 -12.30 3.45 -7.44
C VAL A 86 -11.13 4.12 -8.14
N ARG A 87 -11.47 4.97 -9.10
CA ARG A 87 -10.55 5.93 -9.72
C ARG A 87 -10.90 7.32 -9.25
N VAL A 88 -9.89 8.09 -8.89
CA VAL A 88 -10.00 9.51 -8.53
C VAL A 88 -9.13 10.33 -9.47
N LYS A 89 -9.72 11.35 -10.08
CA LYS A 89 -9.02 12.29 -10.96
C LYS A 89 -8.40 13.46 -10.18
N PRO A 90 -7.45 14.21 -10.78
CA PRO A 90 -6.89 15.44 -10.21
C PRO A 90 -7.90 16.50 -9.77
N ASP A 91 -9.09 16.53 -10.37
CA ASP A 91 -10.17 17.44 -10.01
C ASP A 91 -11.07 16.92 -8.87
N GLY A 92 -10.73 15.76 -8.29
CA GLY A 92 -11.51 15.10 -7.24
C GLY A 92 -12.67 14.25 -7.75
N THR A 93 -12.91 14.15 -9.06
CA THR A 93 -13.96 13.29 -9.62
C THR A 93 -13.69 11.83 -9.28
N VAL A 94 -14.72 11.14 -8.76
CA VAL A 94 -14.65 9.73 -8.36
C VAL A 94 -15.50 8.87 -9.28
N THR A 95 -14.93 7.76 -9.77
CA THR A 95 -15.66 6.75 -10.54
C THR A 95 -15.34 5.36 -10.00
N THR A 96 -16.35 4.50 -9.88
CA THR A 96 -16.15 3.10 -9.50
C THR A 96 -15.62 2.31 -10.69
N ILE A 97 -14.52 1.58 -10.50
CA ILE A 97 -14.00 0.61 -11.48
C ILE A 97 -14.64 -0.74 -11.26
N ALA A 98 -14.66 -1.21 -10.01
CA ALA A 98 -15.18 -2.53 -9.67
C ALA A 98 -15.81 -2.55 -8.27
N ASN A 99 -16.83 -3.38 -8.12
CA ASN A 99 -17.41 -3.75 -6.83
C ASN A 99 -16.77 -5.08 -6.36
N LEU A 100 -16.08 -5.02 -5.23
CA LEU A 100 -15.35 -6.12 -4.62
C LEU A 100 -16.13 -6.78 -3.47
N SER A 101 -17.32 -6.28 -3.12
CA SER A 101 -18.04 -6.67 -1.91
C SER A 101 -18.31 -8.16 -1.80
N LYS A 102 -18.72 -8.79 -2.91
CA LYS A 102 -19.01 -10.23 -2.92
C LYS A 102 -17.78 -11.09 -2.61
N LEU A 103 -16.58 -10.61 -2.98
CA LEU A 103 -15.32 -11.31 -2.73
C LEU A 103 -14.79 -11.04 -1.32
N SER A 104 -15.01 -9.83 -0.80
CA SER A 104 -14.57 -9.45 0.55
C SER A 104 -15.45 -10.06 1.64
N GLY A 105 -16.75 -10.19 1.40
CA GLY A 105 -17.72 -10.52 2.43
C GLY A 105 -17.80 -9.45 3.53
N ASP A 106 -18.51 -9.78 4.60
CA ASP A 106 -18.88 -8.80 5.65
C ASP A 106 -17.70 -8.42 6.55
N ALA A 107 -16.74 -9.33 6.71
CA ALA A 107 -15.58 -9.16 7.57
C ALA A 107 -14.27 -9.00 6.76
N GLY A 108 -14.35 -8.68 5.46
CA GLY A 108 -13.19 -8.44 4.63
C GLY A 108 -13.05 -7.03 4.15
N ALA A 109 -11.90 -6.72 3.55
CA ALA A 109 -11.64 -5.46 2.88
C ALA A 109 -10.55 -5.64 1.80
N PRO A 110 -10.60 -4.84 0.73
CA PRO A 110 -9.46 -4.67 -0.16
C PRO A 110 -8.41 -3.76 0.51
N PHE A 111 -7.14 -4.15 0.46
CA PHE A 111 -6.05 -3.42 1.12
C PHE A 111 -5.15 -2.75 0.10
N GLY A 112 -4.16 -3.45 -0.42
CA GLY A 112 -3.19 -2.92 -1.38
C GLY A 112 -3.73 -2.90 -2.82
N VAL A 113 -3.20 -1.96 -3.61
CA VAL A 113 -3.39 -1.91 -5.06
C VAL A 113 -2.11 -1.47 -5.74
N THR A 114 -1.83 -2.05 -6.90
CA THR A 114 -0.76 -1.62 -7.82
C THR A 114 -1.26 -1.62 -9.26
N VAL A 115 -0.61 -0.84 -10.11
CA VAL A 115 -0.87 -0.80 -11.55
C VAL A 115 0.01 -1.86 -12.25
N SER A 116 -0.58 -2.61 -13.18
CA SER A 116 0.10 -3.65 -13.98
C SER A 116 -0.32 -3.51 -15.45
N GLY A 117 0.39 -2.68 -16.21
CA GLY A 117 -0.06 -2.26 -17.54
C GLY A 117 -1.28 -1.35 -17.42
N ASP A 118 -2.36 -1.64 -18.14
CA ASP A 118 -3.65 -0.93 -18.01
C ASP A 118 -4.57 -1.52 -16.92
N ASP A 119 -4.20 -2.68 -16.36
CA ASP A 119 -4.95 -3.37 -15.31
C ASP A 119 -4.46 -2.97 -13.90
N TYR A 120 -5.23 -3.39 -12.91
CA TYR A 120 -4.95 -3.24 -11.49
C TYR A 120 -4.79 -4.59 -10.83
N VAL A 121 -3.84 -4.69 -9.90
CA VAL A 121 -3.69 -5.87 -9.04
C VAL A 121 -4.03 -5.44 -7.63
N VAL A 122 -4.96 -6.15 -7.01
CA VAL A 122 -5.57 -5.80 -5.72
C VAL A 122 -5.41 -6.95 -4.76
N THR A 123 -5.01 -6.66 -3.52
CA THR A 123 -5.07 -7.62 -2.42
C THR A 123 -6.36 -7.46 -1.65
N LEU A 124 -6.90 -8.58 -1.22
CA LEU A 124 -8.12 -8.66 -0.43
C LEU A 124 -7.90 -9.64 0.71
N SER A 125 -8.30 -9.25 1.92
CA SER A 125 -8.20 -10.09 3.10
C SER A 125 -9.42 -9.96 3.98
N THR A 126 -9.69 -11.00 4.76
CA THR A 126 -10.72 -11.00 5.80
C THR A 126 -10.12 -11.01 7.20
N ASP A 127 -10.79 -10.35 8.15
CA ASP A 127 -10.43 -10.30 9.58
C ASP A 127 -10.81 -11.58 10.33
N VAL A 128 -11.45 -12.54 9.63
CA VAL A 128 -11.72 -13.86 10.17
C VAL A 128 -10.53 -14.76 9.83
N VAL A 129 -9.91 -15.30 10.87
CA VAL A 129 -8.85 -16.31 10.77
C VAL A 129 -9.27 -17.39 9.75
N GLU A 130 -8.45 -17.60 8.73
CA GLU A 130 -8.65 -18.58 7.64
C GLU A 130 -9.76 -18.28 6.61
N ALA A 131 -10.40 -17.11 6.61
CA ALA A 131 -11.66 -16.96 5.88
C ALA A 131 -11.57 -16.53 4.41
N THR A 132 -10.55 -15.78 3.95
CA THR A 132 -10.21 -15.54 2.52
C THR A 132 -9.04 -14.56 2.42
N GLY A 133 -7.96 -14.95 1.75
CA GLY A 133 -6.91 -14.04 1.27
C GLY A 133 -6.77 -14.18 -0.24
N LEU A 134 -6.83 -13.09 -1.01
CA LEU A 134 -6.79 -13.15 -2.47
C LEU A 134 -5.83 -12.13 -3.05
N LEU A 135 -5.23 -12.52 -4.18
CA LEU A 135 -4.68 -11.61 -5.15
C LEU A 135 -5.58 -11.59 -6.39
N LEU A 136 -6.09 -10.43 -6.73
CA LEU A 136 -7.03 -10.22 -7.82
C LEU A 136 -6.39 -9.37 -8.91
N ARG A 137 -6.78 -9.63 -10.16
CA ARG A 137 -6.61 -8.71 -11.28
C ARG A 137 -7.96 -8.05 -11.56
N VAL A 138 -7.95 -6.75 -11.76
CA VAL A 138 -9.13 -5.97 -12.16
C VAL A 138 -8.77 -5.19 -13.42
N SER A 139 -9.47 -5.44 -14.52
CA SER A 139 -9.22 -4.68 -15.74
C SER A 139 -9.73 -3.25 -15.66
N ALA A 140 -9.29 -2.39 -16.57
CA ALA A 140 -9.82 -1.03 -16.69
C ALA A 140 -11.35 -0.98 -16.91
N ALA A 141 -11.95 -2.05 -17.44
CA ALA A 141 -13.39 -2.22 -17.62
C ALA A 141 -14.12 -2.80 -16.40
N GLY A 142 -13.39 -3.07 -15.30
CA GLY A 142 -13.97 -3.62 -14.07
C GLY A 142 -14.12 -5.14 -14.04
N VAL A 143 -13.53 -5.86 -15.00
CA VAL A 143 -13.56 -7.34 -15.00
C VAL A 143 -12.59 -7.86 -13.95
N ILE A 144 -13.10 -8.66 -13.00
CA ILE A 144 -12.32 -9.21 -11.89
C ILE A 144 -11.94 -10.66 -12.19
N THR A 145 -10.66 -11.00 -12.07
CA THR A 145 -10.16 -12.38 -12.13
C THR A 145 -9.25 -12.68 -10.94
N LYS A 146 -9.30 -13.91 -10.44
CA LYS A 146 -8.39 -14.37 -9.37
C LYS A 146 -7.03 -14.70 -9.97
N ILE A 147 -5.96 -14.12 -9.40
CA ILE A 147 -4.58 -14.50 -9.69
C ILE A 147 -4.15 -15.64 -8.77
N ALA A 148 -4.28 -15.46 -7.46
CA ALA A 148 -3.82 -16.42 -6.46
C ALA A 148 -4.73 -16.47 -5.23
N ASP A 149 -4.73 -17.64 -4.58
CA ASP A 149 -5.23 -17.82 -3.22
C ASP A 149 -4.08 -17.59 -2.24
N LEU A 150 -4.29 -16.66 -1.31
CA LEU A 150 -3.34 -16.20 -0.31
C LEU A 150 -3.93 -16.35 1.11
N THR A 151 -4.86 -17.29 1.31
CA THR A 151 -5.51 -17.51 2.61
C THR A 151 -4.53 -17.93 3.71
N ASP A 152 -3.45 -18.63 3.34
CA ASP A 152 -2.32 -18.89 4.24
C ASP A 152 -1.45 -17.62 4.41
N GLY A 153 -1.97 -16.65 5.15
CA GLY A 153 -1.35 -15.35 5.44
C GLY A 153 -2.03 -14.20 4.71
N ASN A 154 -3.00 -13.57 5.36
CA ASN A 154 -3.75 -12.42 4.86
C ASN A 154 -2.83 -11.39 4.16
N PRO A 155 -3.03 -11.11 2.86
CA PRO A 155 -2.26 -10.11 2.15
C PRO A 155 -2.59 -8.67 2.57
N PHE A 156 -1.57 -7.83 2.59
CA PHE A 156 -1.64 -6.40 2.87
C PHE A 156 -1.24 -5.59 1.62
N GLY A 157 -0.06 -4.98 1.59
CA GLY A 157 0.44 -4.25 0.42
C GLY A 157 0.84 -5.15 -0.74
N VAL A 158 0.72 -4.62 -1.95
CA VAL A 158 1.18 -5.25 -3.20
C VAL A 158 1.89 -4.23 -4.06
N ALA A 159 2.94 -4.64 -4.75
CA ALA A 159 3.62 -3.86 -5.78
C ALA A 159 4.02 -4.74 -6.97
N THR A 160 4.04 -4.15 -8.16
CA THR A 160 4.55 -4.81 -9.37
C THR A 160 6.08 -4.89 -9.30
N MET A 161 6.64 -6.08 -9.56
CA MET A 161 8.08 -6.37 -9.49
C MET A 161 8.53 -7.14 -10.73
N GLY A 162 8.93 -6.39 -11.77
CA GLY A 162 9.06 -6.94 -13.12
C GLY A 162 7.69 -7.43 -13.61
N ASP A 163 7.64 -8.66 -14.09
CA ASP A 163 6.39 -9.31 -14.52
C ASP A 163 5.58 -9.91 -13.36
N ASP A 164 6.16 -9.98 -12.16
CA ASP A 164 5.55 -10.60 -10.99
C ASP A 164 5.03 -9.54 -10.00
N PHE A 165 4.53 -10.01 -8.86
CA PHE A 165 4.04 -9.17 -7.77
C PHE A 165 4.79 -9.48 -6.48
N ALA A 166 5.17 -8.44 -5.75
CA ALA A 166 5.63 -8.54 -4.37
C ALA A 166 4.42 -8.28 -3.45
N VAL A 167 4.10 -9.23 -2.56
CA VAL A 167 2.92 -9.16 -1.68
C VAL A 167 3.34 -9.32 -0.22
N ALA A 168 3.04 -8.32 0.61
CA ALA A 168 3.22 -8.39 2.05
C ALA A 168 2.10 -9.22 2.69
N GLN A 169 2.43 -10.07 3.67
CA GLN A 169 1.46 -10.91 4.37
C GLN A 169 1.56 -10.83 5.89
N SER A 170 0.44 -11.08 6.56
CA SER A 170 0.29 -11.05 8.03
C SER A 170 1.20 -12.01 8.80
N LYS A 171 1.63 -13.12 8.18
CA LYS A 171 2.56 -14.09 8.78
C LYS A 171 4.03 -13.69 8.69
N GLY A 172 4.33 -12.42 8.41
CA GLY A 172 5.70 -11.93 8.35
C GLY A 172 6.42 -12.15 7.03
N GLN A 173 5.74 -12.63 5.99
CA GLN A 173 6.37 -12.97 4.72
C GLN A 173 6.16 -11.88 3.67
N LEU A 174 7.18 -11.66 2.85
CA LEU A 174 7.06 -11.01 1.56
C LEU A 174 7.06 -12.10 0.49
N LEU A 175 5.95 -12.27 -0.20
CA LEU A 175 5.82 -13.23 -1.29
C LEU A 175 6.19 -12.62 -2.63
N ARG A 176 6.66 -13.48 -3.53
CA ARG A 176 6.65 -13.26 -4.98
C ARG A 176 5.53 -14.10 -5.58
N VAL A 177 4.63 -13.46 -6.32
CA VAL A 177 3.49 -14.10 -6.99
C VAL A 177 3.56 -13.82 -8.49
N THR A 178 3.55 -14.87 -9.30
CA THR A 178 3.54 -14.73 -10.77
C THR A 178 2.15 -14.38 -11.30
N PRO A 179 2.00 -13.84 -12.52
CA PRO A 179 0.70 -13.63 -13.16
C PRO A 179 -0.14 -14.89 -13.30
N ALA A 180 0.49 -16.07 -13.36
CA ALA A 180 -0.17 -17.37 -13.40
C ALA A 180 -0.59 -17.89 -12.01
N GLY A 181 -0.37 -17.13 -10.94
CA GLY A 181 -0.78 -17.49 -9.58
C GLY A 181 0.22 -18.32 -8.78
N LYS A 182 1.39 -18.68 -9.36
CA LYS A 182 2.44 -19.37 -8.60
C LYS A 182 3.02 -18.46 -7.52
N THR A 183 3.04 -18.93 -6.28
CA THR A 183 3.57 -18.22 -5.12
C THR A 183 4.93 -18.78 -4.69
N SER A 184 5.78 -17.92 -4.13
CA SER A 184 7.04 -18.30 -3.48
C SER A 184 7.40 -17.25 -2.42
N VAL A 185 8.07 -17.66 -1.34
CA VAL A 185 8.55 -16.72 -0.32
C VAL A 185 9.81 -16.03 -0.86
N LEU A 186 9.78 -14.70 -0.98
CA LEU A 186 10.96 -13.92 -1.29
C LEU A 186 11.84 -13.76 -0.05
N ILE A 187 11.23 -13.40 1.08
CA ILE A 187 11.88 -13.34 2.40
C ILE A 187 10.83 -13.52 3.50
N ASP A 188 11.23 -14.19 4.60
CA ASP A 188 10.48 -14.23 5.85
C ASP A 188 11.02 -13.13 6.78
N LEU A 189 10.38 -11.97 6.75
CA LEU A 189 10.80 -10.77 7.49
C LEU A 189 10.65 -10.96 9.00
N GLN A 190 9.62 -11.68 9.44
CA GLN A 190 9.45 -11.98 10.86
C GLN A 190 10.58 -12.85 11.38
N LYS A 191 10.96 -13.93 10.68
CA LYS A 191 12.14 -14.74 11.05
C LYS A 191 13.44 -13.96 10.96
N ALA A 192 13.55 -13.00 10.05
CA ALA A 192 14.70 -12.11 9.95
C ALA A 192 14.74 -11.01 11.03
N GLY A 193 13.79 -10.97 11.97
CA GLY A 193 13.74 -10.00 13.08
C GLY A 193 13.16 -8.64 12.70
N PHE A 194 12.54 -8.52 11.53
CA PHE A 194 11.97 -7.29 11.00
C PHE A 194 10.47 -7.13 11.26
N GLY A 195 9.78 -8.21 11.63
CA GLY A 195 8.35 -8.20 11.97
C GLY A 195 7.43 -8.46 10.77
N VAL A 196 6.19 -8.01 10.91
CA VAL A 196 5.12 -8.19 9.93
C VAL A 196 5.15 -7.03 8.91
N PRO A 197 5.26 -7.32 7.60
CA PRO A 197 5.24 -6.30 6.57
C PRO A 197 3.85 -5.71 6.35
N PHE A 198 3.78 -4.45 5.92
CA PHE A 198 2.53 -3.74 5.59
C PHE A 198 2.54 -3.27 4.14
N GLY A 199 3.11 -2.11 3.86
CA GLY A 199 3.19 -1.50 2.54
C GLY A 199 4.40 -2.03 1.76
N VAL A 200 4.24 -2.11 0.44
CA VAL A 200 5.30 -2.52 -0.49
C VAL A 200 5.36 -1.51 -1.63
N ALA A 201 6.55 -1.07 -1.98
CA ALA A 201 6.82 -0.34 -3.22
C ALA A 201 8.04 -0.94 -3.91
N VAL A 202 8.19 -0.81 -5.23
CA VAL A 202 9.29 -1.41 -5.97
C VAL A 202 9.98 -0.37 -6.84
N GLN A 203 11.31 -0.39 -6.85
CA GLN A 203 12.12 0.34 -7.82
C GLN A 203 13.38 -0.47 -8.13
N ASN A 204 13.75 -0.54 -9.42
CA ASN A 204 14.96 -1.21 -9.89
C ASN A 204 15.12 -2.62 -9.31
N GLU A 205 14.03 -3.41 -9.33
CA GLU A 205 13.99 -4.78 -8.82
C GLU A 205 14.28 -4.96 -7.32
N ASN A 206 14.21 -3.88 -6.56
CA ASN A 206 14.21 -3.91 -5.11
C ASN A 206 12.82 -3.59 -4.59
N ALA A 207 12.31 -4.42 -3.69
CA ALA A 207 11.13 -4.14 -2.91
C ALA A 207 11.50 -3.34 -1.66
N PHE A 208 10.74 -2.29 -1.39
CA PHE A 208 10.80 -1.45 -0.22
C PHE A 208 9.58 -1.75 0.65
N VAL A 209 9.81 -2.12 1.89
CA VAL A 209 8.76 -2.69 2.76
C VAL A 209 8.74 -1.97 4.09
N THR A 210 7.55 -1.60 4.54
CA THR A 210 7.30 -1.08 5.89
C THR A 210 6.88 -2.22 6.81
N THR A 211 7.20 -2.15 8.10
CA THR A 211 6.82 -3.20 9.05
C THR A 211 6.25 -2.68 10.36
N ASN A 212 5.51 -3.55 11.06
CA ASN A 212 4.93 -3.26 12.37
C ASN A 212 5.96 -2.96 13.48
N LEU A 213 7.23 -3.34 13.30
CA LEU A 213 8.32 -3.05 14.25
C LEU A 213 9.03 -1.71 13.96
N GLY A 214 8.49 -0.89 13.06
CA GLY A 214 9.05 0.43 12.77
C GLY A 214 10.02 0.45 11.58
N PHE A 215 10.33 -0.68 10.97
CA PHE A 215 11.36 -0.75 9.94
C PHE A 215 10.87 -0.32 8.57
N VAL A 216 11.78 0.31 7.82
CA VAL A 216 11.71 0.40 6.36
C VAL A 216 12.89 -0.41 5.81
N ILE A 217 12.61 -1.36 4.91
CA ILE A 217 13.52 -2.43 4.52
C ILE A 217 13.65 -2.47 3.00
N LYS A 218 14.87 -2.63 2.51
CA LYS A 218 15.17 -2.95 1.11
C LYS A 218 15.35 -4.45 0.96
N VAL A 219 14.59 -5.07 0.09
CA VAL A 219 14.69 -6.50 -0.24
C VAL A 219 15.01 -6.62 -1.73
N ASN A 220 16.13 -7.28 -2.05
CA ASN A 220 16.47 -7.54 -3.45
C ASN A 220 15.73 -8.79 -3.98
N ARG A 221 15.80 -9.03 -5.31
CA ARG A 221 15.23 -10.23 -5.94
C ARG A 221 15.75 -11.57 -5.41
N SER A 222 16.90 -11.61 -4.74
CA SER A 222 17.43 -12.85 -4.15
C SER A 222 16.92 -13.09 -2.73
N GLY A 223 16.02 -12.23 -2.21
CA GLY A 223 15.47 -12.38 -0.86
C GLY A 223 16.37 -11.84 0.25
N LYS A 224 17.41 -11.07 -0.08
CA LYS A 224 18.25 -10.41 0.94
C LYS A 224 17.61 -9.10 1.37
N GLY A 225 17.20 -9.03 2.64
CA GLY A 225 16.66 -7.84 3.29
C GLY A 225 17.73 -7.05 4.05
N VAL A 226 17.69 -5.72 3.95
CA VAL A 226 18.48 -4.80 4.80
C VAL A 226 17.60 -3.66 5.30
N ALA A 227 17.73 -3.32 6.58
CA ALA A 227 17.05 -2.16 7.14
C ALA A 227 17.67 -0.86 6.58
N ILE A 228 16.82 0.06 6.16
CA ILE A 228 17.17 1.41 5.70
C ILE A 228 16.95 2.42 6.82
N ALA A 229 15.85 2.24 7.57
CA ALA A 229 15.45 3.10 8.67
C ALA A 229 14.66 2.32 9.73
N ASN A 230 14.66 2.83 10.96
CA ASN A 230 13.73 2.43 12.01
C ASN A 230 12.99 3.66 12.54
N LEU A 231 11.76 3.87 12.06
CA LEU A 231 10.96 5.05 12.33
C LEU A 231 10.40 5.06 13.76
N LEU A 232 10.23 3.89 14.37
CA LEU A 232 9.83 3.78 15.77
C LEU A 232 10.95 4.26 16.69
N LYS A 233 12.20 3.85 16.43
CA LYS A 233 13.40 4.34 17.13
C LYS A 233 13.56 5.85 16.93
N SER A 234 13.23 6.37 15.76
CA SER A 234 13.22 7.81 15.44
C SER A 234 11.97 8.56 15.93
N ARG A 235 11.07 7.91 16.68
CA ARG A 235 9.84 8.50 17.27
C ARG A 235 8.81 9.02 16.25
N PHE A 236 8.82 8.53 15.03
CA PHE A 236 7.81 8.84 14.01
C PHE A 236 6.64 7.84 13.96
N GLY A 237 6.66 6.81 14.81
CA GLY A 237 5.62 5.78 14.88
C GLY A 237 5.85 4.61 13.93
N ILE A 238 4.80 3.82 13.73
CA ILE A 238 4.85 2.62 12.89
C ILE A 238 4.63 3.03 11.43
N PRO A 239 5.54 2.71 10.50
CA PRO A 239 5.34 2.99 9.08
C PRO A 239 4.21 2.13 8.52
N SER A 240 3.47 2.70 7.58
CA SER A 240 2.30 2.08 6.94
C SER A 240 2.48 2.05 5.44
N GLY A 241 2.05 3.07 4.72
CA GLY A 241 2.20 3.19 3.28
C GLY A 241 3.60 3.60 2.88
N ILE A 242 4.01 3.19 1.68
CA ILE A 242 5.30 3.53 1.11
C ILE A 242 5.17 3.73 -0.39
N ALA A 243 5.88 4.72 -0.93
CA ALA A 243 6.06 4.89 -2.36
C ALA A 243 7.49 5.33 -2.67
N VAL A 244 7.93 5.00 -3.87
CA VAL A 244 9.25 5.41 -4.37
C VAL A 244 9.12 6.72 -5.14
N THR A 245 10.08 7.60 -4.94
CA THR A 245 10.26 8.87 -5.66
C THR A 245 11.63 8.87 -6.34
N GLU A 246 11.89 9.85 -7.20
CA GLU A 246 13.23 10.07 -7.76
C GLU A 246 14.29 10.35 -6.68
N ASN A 247 13.87 10.90 -5.53
CA ASN A 247 14.75 11.37 -4.46
C ASN A 247 14.72 10.48 -3.20
N GLY A 248 14.38 9.21 -3.35
CA GLY A 248 14.27 8.25 -2.24
C GLY A 248 12.82 7.80 -2.01
N LEU A 249 12.47 7.55 -0.75
CA LEU A 249 11.18 6.98 -0.36
C LEU A 249 10.30 8.02 0.31
N VAL A 250 8.99 7.89 0.14
CA VAL A 250 8.00 8.54 0.99
C VAL A 250 7.20 7.51 1.76
N VAL A 251 6.97 7.79 3.04
CA VAL A 251 6.37 6.83 3.98
C VAL A 251 5.32 7.53 4.83
N THR A 252 4.14 6.93 4.96
CA THR A 252 3.12 7.34 5.92
C THR A 252 3.30 6.57 7.23
N THR A 253 2.94 7.17 8.36
CA THR A 253 3.01 6.49 9.67
C THR A 253 1.71 6.57 10.44
N SER A 254 1.48 5.59 11.33
CA SER A 254 0.32 5.56 12.23
C SER A 254 0.27 6.72 13.23
N SER A 255 1.36 7.48 13.37
CA SER A 255 1.41 8.70 14.17
C SER A 255 1.11 9.96 13.35
N GLY A 256 0.61 9.81 12.12
CA GLY A 256 0.12 10.92 11.31
C GLY A 256 1.21 11.69 10.55
N TYR A 257 2.35 11.07 10.27
CA TYR A 257 3.41 11.68 9.47
C TYR A 257 3.34 11.24 8.01
N LEU A 258 3.67 12.16 7.11
CA LEU A 258 4.22 11.86 5.79
C LEU A 258 5.70 12.23 5.80
N LEU A 259 6.57 11.26 5.59
CA LEU A 259 8.01 11.40 5.71
C LEU A 259 8.70 11.21 4.36
N ARG A 260 9.86 11.83 4.22
CA ARG A 260 10.85 11.52 3.20
C ARG A 260 12.03 10.80 3.83
N ILE A 261 12.47 9.72 3.19
CA ILE A 261 13.67 8.97 3.54
C ILE A 261 14.62 9.01 2.35
N LYS A 262 15.79 9.62 2.52
CA LYS A 262 16.86 9.62 1.52
C LYS A 262 17.89 8.55 1.90
N GLU A 263 18.09 7.59 0.98
CA GLU A 263 19.23 6.66 1.02
C GLU A 263 20.55 7.39 0.78
#